data_AF-A0A843I732-F1
#
_entry.id   AF-A0A843I732-F1
#
_cell.length_a   1.000
_cell.length_b   1.000
_cell.length_c   1.000
_cell.angle_alpha   90.00
_cell.angle_beta   90.00
_cell.angle_gamma   90.00
#
_symmetry.space_group_name_H-M   'P 1'
#
loop_
_entity.id
_entity.type
_entity.pdbx_description
1 polymer ?
#
loop_
_entity_poly.entity_id
_entity_poly.type
_entity_poly.pdbx_seq_one_letter_code
_entity_poly.pdbx_strand_id
1 'polypeptide(L)'
;MSNDDYFNFENEDRDFPFYKKNPYVPKSGWIVLIVASIVGMLMQGLTGNEILDGILFMLIVLVPVLYYLKWDYTAIFQKPKSKEVLLAIGLFAGYMIYSLAVGSVLDYYGWSATPTIAVNSLNIASIVALLFSLMGEELIKFVPFMLFLRILYKYSNNRKLSVVVSMLIVMVFFALLHAMDFRSLFSVLVLQGLGSIFEFIGYIKTKNIMVSYITHLCTDVFIFALIIMGVA
;
A
#
# COMPACT_ATOMS: atom_id res chain seq x y z
N MET A 1 11.05 -7.85 24.08
CA MET A 1 11.82 -7.71 22.83
C MET A 1 13.14 -7.07 23.22
N SER A 2 14.26 -7.46 22.63
CA SER A 2 15.49 -6.66 22.80
C SER A 2 15.37 -5.45 21.87
N ASN A 3 16.01 -4.32 22.23
CA ASN A 3 16.04 -3.13 21.36
C ASN A 3 16.64 -3.45 19.98
N ASP A 4 17.41 -4.53 19.85
CA ASP A 4 18.00 -4.97 18.59
C ASP A 4 16.97 -5.47 17.54
N ASP A 5 15.74 -5.77 17.96
CA ASP A 5 14.66 -6.26 17.07
C ASP A 5 14.06 -5.16 16.17
N TYR A 6 14.27 -3.88 16.49
CA TYR A 6 13.70 -2.72 15.80
C TYR A 6 14.76 -1.97 15.00
N PHE A 7 14.40 -1.46 13.81
CA PHE A 7 15.24 -0.46 13.14
C PHE A 7 15.25 0.82 13.96
N ASN A 8 16.38 1.52 13.97
CA ASN A 8 16.58 2.74 14.78
C ASN A 8 15.59 3.88 14.45
N PHE A 9 14.87 3.79 13.32
CA PHE A 9 13.89 4.79 12.91
C PHE A 9 12.45 4.41 13.27
N GLU A 10 12.19 3.18 13.71
CA GLU A 10 10.84 2.70 14.07
C GLU A 10 10.35 3.29 15.39
N ASN A 11 9.03 3.40 15.52
CA ASN A 11 8.39 3.60 16.79
C ASN A 11 8.32 2.26 17.56
N GLU A 12 9.10 2.14 18.63
CA GLU A 12 9.20 0.92 19.45
C GLU A 12 7.96 0.68 20.34
N ASP A 13 7.14 1.71 20.59
CA ASP A 13 5.91 1.59 21.40
C ASP A 13 4.84 0.72 20.72
N ARG A 14 5.03 0.40 19.44
CA ARG A 14 4.08 -0.36 18.61
C ARG A 14 4.79 -1.44 17.84
N ASP A 15 4.09 -2.53 17.57
CA ASP A 15 4.62 -3.60 16.74
C ASP A 15 3.59 -4.05 15.71
N PHE A 16 4.06 -4.80 14.71
CA PHE A 16 3.18 -5.34 13.68
C PHE A 16 2.21 -6.37 14.27
N PRO A 17 0.93 -6.37 13.91
CA PRO A 17 0.01 -7.42 14.34
C PRO A 17 0.33 -8.76 13.69
N PHE A 18 -0.29 -9.83 14.19
CA PHE A 18 -0.34 -11.19 13.63
C PHE A 18 0.97 -12.00 13.55
N TYR A 19 2.12 -11.39 13.29
CA TYR A 19 3.35 -12.12 12.95
C TYR A 19 3.89 -12.96 14.11
N LYS A 20 3.77 -12.46 15.35
CA LYS A 20 4.07 -13.18 16.60
C LYS A 20 2.86 -13.89 17.21
N LYS A 21 1.86 -14.24 16.38
CA LYS A 21 0.57 -14.80 16.84
C LYS A 21 -0.17 -13.87 17.82
N ASN A 22 0.05 -12.56 17.71
CA ASN A 22 -0.64 -11.56 18.52
C ASN A 22 -1.29 -10.49 17.62
N PRO A 23 -2.62 -10.53 17.43
CA PRO A 23 -3.52 -11.63 17.77
C PRO A 23 -3.26 -12.87 16.87
N TYR A 24 -3.75 -14.03 17.29
CA TYR A 24 -3.58 -15.27 16.55
C TYR A 24 -4.56 -15.38 15.37
N VAL A 25 -4.02 -15.56 14.16
CA VAL A 25 -4.80 -15.91 12.96
C VAL A 25 -4.61 -17.40 12.64
N PRO A 26 -5.67 -18.22 12.60
CA PRO A 26 -5.59 -19.62 12.19
C PRO A 26 -5.27 -19.74 10.68
N LYS A 27 -4.91 -20.94 10.21
CA LYS A 27 -4.61 -21.17 8.78
C LYS A 27 -5.79 -20.80 7.87
N SER A 28 -7.00 -21.18 8.25
CA SER A 28 -8.24 -20.79 7.55
C SER A 28 -8.44 -19.28 7.53
N GLY A 29 -8.01 -18.57 8.59
CA GLY A 29 -8.10 -17.12 8.64
C GLY A 29 -7.20 -16.42 7.64
N TRP A 30 -5.98 -16.94 7.40
CA TRP A 30 -5.15 -16.42 6.31
C TRP A 30 -5.77 -16.66 4.93
N ILE A 31 -6.43 -17.79 4.72
CA ILE A 31 -7.17 -18.05 3.48
C ILE A 31 -8.29 -17.01 3.32
N VAL A 32 -9.06 -16.74 4.37
CA VAL A 32 -10.11 -15.71 4.36
C VAL A 32 -9.52 -14.33 4.03
N LEU A 33 -8.41 -13.93 4.66
CA LEU A 33 -7.77 -12.64 4.40
C LEU A 33 -7.29 -12.51 2.94
N ILE A 34 -6.67 -13.55 2.39
CA ILE A 34 -6.20 -13.55 0.99
C ILE A 34 -7.39 -13.52 0.01
N VAL A 35 -8.41 -14.35 0.24
CA VAL A 35 -9.62 -14.37 -0.59
C VAL A 35 -10.33 -13.03 -0.53
N ALA A 36 -10.43 -12.41 0.65
CA ALA A 36 -10.99 -11.08 0.80
C ALA A 36 -10.21 -10.02 0.00
N SER A 37 -8.86 -10.06 0.01
CA SER A 37 -8.04 -9.18 -0.82
C SER A 37 -8.35 -9.35 -2.32
N ILE A 38 -8.46 -10.58 -2.80
CA ILE A 38 -8.78 -10.87 -4.21
C ILE A 38 -10.20 -10.41 -4.55
N VAL A 39 -11.20 -10.79 -3.74
CA VAL A 39 -12.60 -10.43 -3.98
C VAL A 39 -12.81 -8.92 -3.91
N GLY A 40 -12.18 -8.23 -2.95
CA GLY A 40 -12.23 -6.78 -2.85
C GLY A 40 -11.69 -6.11 -4.11
N MET A 41 -10.55 -6.57 -4.63
CA MET A 41 -9.97 -6.05 -5.88
C MET A 41 -10.91 -6.25 -7.07
N LEU A 42 -11.57 -7.41 -7.16
CA LEU A 42 -12.51 -7.74 -8.24
C LEU A 42 -13.78 -6.87 -8.21
N MET A 43 -14.05 -6.14 -7.13
CA MET A 43 -15.17 -5.20 -7.08
C MET A 43 -14.92 -3.93 -7.89
N GLN A 44 -13.67 -3.57 -8.16
CA GLN A 44 -13.33 -2.36 -8.92
C GLN A 44 -13.91 -2.46 -10.35
N GLY A 45 -14.87 -1.59 -10.68
CA GLY A 45 -15.54 -1.54 -11.99
C GLY A 45 -16.73 -2.49 -12.14
N LEU A 46 -17.15 -3.21 -11.08
CA LEU A 46 -18.20 -4.23 -11.19
C LEU A 46 -19.61 -3.66 -11.16
N THR A 47 -19.87 -2.62 -10.35
CA THR A 47 -21.23 -2.10 -10.17
C THR A 47 -21.60 -0.98 -11.15
N GLY A 48 -20.63 -0.46 -11.90
CA GLY A 48 -20.79 0.76 -12.70
C GLY A 48 -20.86 2.04 -11.86
N ASN A 49 -20.59 1.94 -10.55
CA ASN A 49 -20.51 3.07 -9.63
C ASN A 49 -19.17 3.03 -8.89
N GLU A 50 -18.24 3.89 -9.32
CA GLU A 50 -16.86 3.92 -8.81
C GLU A 50 -16.79 4.12 -7.29
N ILE A 51 -17.70 4.92 -6.71
CA ILE A 51 -17.74 5.15 -5.25
C ILE A 51 -18.15 3.87 -4.53
N LEU A 52 -19.19 3.20 -5.02
CA LEU A 52 -19.63 1.93 -4.44
C LEU A 52 -18.57 0.84 -4.58
N ASP A 53 -17.93 0.75 -5.74
CA ASP A 53 -16.84 -0.18 -6.02
C ASP A 53 -15.67 0.04 -5.05
N GLY A 54 -15.24 1.29 -4.86
CA GLY A 54 -14.17 1.64 -3.91
C GLY A 54 -14.53 1.35 -2.45
N ILE A 55 -15.76 1.62 -2.03
CA ILE A 55 -16.25 1.27 -0.69
C ILE A 55 -16.27 -0.24 -0.50
N LEU A 56 -16.78 -1.00 -1.47
CA LEU A 56 -16.82 -2.46 -1.40
C LEU A 56 -15.42 -3.05 -1.38
N PHE A 57 -14.52 -2.54 -2.22
CA PHE A 57 -13.11 -2.92 -2.21
C PHE A 57 -12.51 -2.73 -0.80
N MET A 58 -12.62 -1.52 -0.23
CA MET A 58 -12.13 -1.24 1.12
C MET A 58 -12.75 -2.16 2.19
N LEU A 59 -14.08 -2.25 2.25
CA LEU A 59 -14.78 -2.94 3.33
C LEU A 59 -14.61 -4.45 3.27
N ILE A 60 -14.60 -5.06 2.07
CA ILE A 60 -14.42 -6.50 1.91
C ILE A 60 -13.06 -6.95 2.47
N VAL A 61 -12.01 -6.13 2.33
CA VAL A 61 -10.68 -6.44 2.90
C VAL A 61 -10.60 -6.03 4.38
N LEU A 62 -11.13 -4.85 4.73
CA LEU A 62 -11.02 -4.28 6.08
C LEU A 62 -11.75 -5.12 7.13
N VAL A 63 -12.98 -5.56 6.85
CA VAL A 63 -13.82 -6.24 7.85
C VAL A 63 -13.18 -7.54 8.35
N PRO A 64 -12.68 -8.45 7.48
CA PRO A 64 -11.93 -9.62 7.92
C PRO A 64 -10.65 -9.29 8.70
N VAL A 65 -9.91 -8.25 8.30
CA VAL A 65 -8.73 -7.79 9.03
C VAL A 65 -9.11 -7.37 10.46
N LEU A 66 -10.14 -6.52 10.61
CA LEU A 66 -10.62 -6.08 11.91
C LEU A 66 -11.16 -7.24 12.75
N TYR A 67 -11.90 -8.17 12.14
CA TYR A 67 -12.37 -9.38 12.83
C TYR A 67 -11.21 -10.17 13.45
N TYR A 68 -10.13 -10.40 12.71
CA TYR A 68 -8.94 -11.08 13.23
C TYR A 68 -8.11 -10.23 14.20
N LEU A 69 -8.24 -8.90 14.14
CA LEU A 69 -7.75 -7.98 15.17
C LEU A 69 -8.63 -7.96 16.42
N LYS A 70 -9.70 -8.77 16.50
CA LYS A 70 -10.71 -8.70 17.57
C LYS A 70 -11.36 -7.32 17.67
N TRP A 71 -11.54 -6.68 16.52
CA TRP A 71 -12.08 -5.32 16.36
C TRP A 71 -11.23 -4.21 17.00
N ASP A 72 -9.99 -4.51 17.42
CA ASP A 72 -9.02 -3.49 17.81
C ASP A 72 -8.45 -2.80 16.57
N TYR A 73 -9.21 -1.83 16.04
CA TYR A 73 -8.76 -1.02 14.91
C TYR A 73 -7.49 -0.23 15.24
N THR A 74 -7.23 0.07 16.52
CA THR A 74 -6.05 0.83 16.94
C THR A 74 -4.74 0.07 16.77
N ALA A 75 -4.79 -1.23 16.48
CA ALA A 75 -3.61 -2.00 16.09
C ALA A 75 -3.04 -1.60 14.72
N ILE A 76 -3.86 -0.99 13.84
CA ILE A 76 -3.46 -0.60 12.47
C ILE A 76 -3.88 0.83 12.08
N PHE A 77 -4.91 1.38 12.72
CA PHE A 77 -5.41 2.74 12.53
C PHE A 77 -5.29 3.52 13.82
N GLN A 78 -4.22 4.31 13.92
CA GLN A 78 -4.09 5.28 15.01
C GLN A 78 -4.28 6.68 14.46
N LYS A 79 -4.75 7.60 15.30
CA LYS A 79 -4.79 9.02 14.94
C LYS A 79 -3.35 9.50 14.67
N PRO A 80 -3.01 9.94 13.44
CA PRO A 80 -1.66 10.40 13.13
C PRO A 80 -1.29 11.62 13.99
N LYS A 81 -0.08 11.61 14.56
CA LYS A 81 0.49 12.80 15.21
C LYS A 81 0.98 13.77 14.14
N SER A 82 1.11 15.06 14.44
CA SER A 82 1.58 16.07 13.46
C SER A 82 2.94 15.72 12.84
N LYS A 83 3.85 15.10 13.61
CA LYS A 83 5.15 14.61 13.10
C LYS A 83 5.00 13.45 12.10
N GLU A 84 3.99 12.61 12.27
CA GLU A 84 3.69 11.49 11.36
C GLU A 84 2.99 11.99 10.08
N VAL A 85 2.16 13.04 10.18
CA VAL A 85 1.61 13.73 9.01
C VAL A 85 2.74 14.41 8.23
N LEU A 86 3.65 15.12 8.90
CA LEU A 86 4.82 15.71 8.24
C LEU A 86 5.71 14.66 7.58
N LEU A 87 5.88 13.49 8.22
CA LEU A 87 6.56 12.35 7.62
C LEU A 87 5.86 11.90 6.33
N ALA A 88 4.53 11.73 6.34
CA ALA A 88 3.77 11.34 5.15
C ALA A 88 3.96 12.34 4.00
N ILE A 89 3.88 13.64 4.28
CA ILE A 89 4.13 14.70 3.27
C ILE A 89 5.57 14.64 2.75
N GLY A 90 6.55 14.42 3.62
CA GLY A 90 7.95 14.27 3.21
C GLY A 90 8.19 13.03 2.34
N LEU A 91 7.52 11.92 2.64
CA LEU A 91 7.57 10.68 1.85
C LEU A 91 6.91 10.86 0.48
N PHE A 92 5.77 11.55 0.43
CA PHE A 92 5.12 11.97 -0.82
C PHE A 92 6.07 12.81 -1.68
N ALA A 93 6.68 13.85 -1.12
CA ALA A 93 7.63 14.69 -1.85
C ALA A 93 8.86 13.88 -2.35
N GLY A 94 9.34 12.95 -1.53
CA GLY A 94 10.39 12.00 -1.91
C GLY A 94 9.97 11.11 -3.09
N TYR A 95 8.75 10.58 -3.07
CA TYR A 95 8.18 9.82 -4.17
C TYR A 95 8.11 10.67 -5.45
N MET A 96 7.66 11.93 -5.38
CA MET A 96 7.57 12.79 -6.56
C MET A 96 8.94 13.04 -7.21
N ILE A 97 9.99 13.27 -6.41
CA ILE A 97 11.35 13.42 -6.93
C ILE A 97 11.82 12.11 -7.57
N TYR A 98 11.56 10.99 -6.90
CA TYR A 98 11.89 9.65 -7.39
C TYR A 98 11.20 9.33 -8.72
N SER A 99 9.88 9.54 -8.80
CA SER A 99 9.07 9.22 -9.98
C SER A 99 9.45 10.10 -11.18
N LEU A 100 9.75 11.39 -10.96
CA LEU A 100 10.27 12.27 -12.01
C LEU A 100 11.63 11.79 -12.53
N ALA A 101 12.56 11.47 -11.63
CA ALA A 101 13.91 11.02 -12.01
C ALA A 101 13.88 9.69 -12.76
N VAL A 102 13.16 8.70 -12.22
CA VAL A 102 13.02 7.37 -12.83
C VAL A 102 12.21 7.45 -14.12
N GLY A 103 11.10 8.17 -14.13
CA GLY A 103 10.26 8.37 -15.31
C GLY A 103 11.06 8.95 -16.47
N SER A 104 11.83 10.00 -16.21
CA SER A 104 12.71 10.61 -17.22
C SER A 104 13.74 9.63 -17.80
N VAL A 105 14.31 8.75 -16.96
CA VAL A 105 15.23 7.70 -17.41
C VAL A 105 14.50 6.66 -18.26
N LEU A 106 13.32 6.20 -17.83
CA LEU A 106 12.52 5.24 -18.59
C LEU A 106 12.10 5.81 -19.94
N ASP A 107 11.67 7.07 -20.00
CA ASP A 107 11.32 7.77 -21.23
C ASP A 107 12.50 7.88 -22.19
N TYR A 108 13.68 8.25 -21.68
CA TYR A 108 14.90 8.32 -22.48
C TYR A 108 15.26 6.99 -23.17
N TYR A 109 15.02 5.86 -22.50
CA TYR A 109 15.25 4.52 -23.05
C TYR A 109 14.03 3.93 -23.79
N GLY A 110 12.90 4.65 -23.88
CA GLY A 110 11.67 4.17 -24.49
C GLY A 110 11.01 3.00 -23.74
N TRP A 111 11.21 2.92 -22.43
CA TRP A 111 10.68 1.88 -21.54
C TRP A 111 9.48 2.34 -20.71
N SER A 112 9.02 3.57 -20.88
CA SER A 112 7.80 4.04 -20.22
C SER A 112 6.60 3.23 -20.73
N ALA A 113 5.89 2.61 -19.78
CA ALA A 113 4.53 2.18 -20.06
C ALA A 113 3.66 3.42 -20.12
N THR A 114 2.76 3.49 -21.10
CA THR A 114 1.76 4.55 -21.17
C THR A 114 0.43 4.04 -20.60
N PRO A 115 0.16 4.17 -19.29
CA PRO A 115 -1.21 4.26 -18.82
C PRO A 115 -1.58 5.75 -18.78
N THR A 116 -1.92 6.33 -19.93
CA THR A 116 -2.63 7.61 -19.91
C THR A 116 -4.04 7.31 -19.41
N ILE A 117 -4.32 7.63 -18.15
CA ILE A 117 -5.71 7.88 -17.75
C ILE A 117 -6.19 8.98 -18.69
N ALA A 118 -7.17 8.69 -19.54
CA ALA A 118 -7.69 9.68 -20.45
C ALA A 118 -8.23 10.86 -19.62
N VAL A 119 -7.75 12.08 -19.87
CA VAL A 119 -8.13 13.28 -19.08
C VAL A 119 -9.65 13.43 -18.97
N ASN A 120 -10.39 12.97 -19.99
CA ASN A 120 -11.85 13.01 -20.06
C ASN A 120 -12.58 11.98 -19.17
N SER A 121 -11.88 11.05 -18.51
CA SER A 121 -12.48 10.04 -17.63
C SER A 121 -12.49 10.45 -16.15
N LEU A 122 -11.77 11.50 -15.76
CA LEU A 122 -11.69 11.94 -14.36
C LEU A 122 -12.82 12.92 -14.04
N ASN A 123 -13.65 12.59 -13.07
CA ASN A 123 -14.70 13.46 -12.55
C ASN A 123 -14.67 13.52 -11.01
N ILE A 124 -15.54 14.32 -10.39
CA ILE A 124 -15.60 14.46 -8.92
C ILE A 124 -15.88 13.11 -8.23
N ALA A 125 -16.73 12.26 -8.82
CA ALA A 125 -17.01 10.94 -8.28
C ALA A 125 -15.76 10.05 -8.29
N SER A 126 -14.90 10.18 -9.31
CA SER A 126 -13.62 9.46 -9.37
C SER A 126 -12.67 9.88 -8.24
N ILE A 127 -12.62 11.18 -7.88
CA ILE A 127 -11.83 11.67 -6.75
C ILE A 127 -12.39 11.16 -5.42
N VAL A 128 -13.72 11.10 -5.26
CA VAL A 128 -14.34 10.56 -4.05
C VAL A 128 -14.12 9.04 -3.94
N ALA A 129 -14.26 8.32 -5.05
CA ALA A 129 -14.00 6.89 -5.12
C ALA A 129 -12.54 6.57 -4.74
N LEU A 130 -11.59 7.37 -5.21
CA LEU A 130 -10.16 7.26 -4.91
C LEU A 130 -9.89 7.21 -3.40
N LEU A 131 -10.61 7.99 -2.58
CA LEU A 131 -10.43 7.97 -1.12
C LEU A 131 -10.63 6.56 -0.55
N PHE A 132 -11.61 5.82 -1.04
CA PHE A 132 -11.93 4.48 -0.56
C PHE A 132 -11.05 3.43 -1.25
N SER A 133 -10.88 3.51 -2.57
CA SER A 133 -10.06 2.56 -3.33
C SER A 133 -8.62 2.54 -2.84
N LEU A 134 -8.00 3.69 -2.56
CA LEU A 134 -6.61 3.73 -2.05
C LEU A 134 -6.48 3.10 -0.66
N MET A 135 -7.49 3.21 0.20
CA MET A 135 -7.48 2.50 1.48
C MET A 135 -7.58 0.98 1.25
N GLY A 136 -8.38 0.55 0.27
CA GLY A 136 -8.39 -0.84 -0.20
C GLY A 136 -6.99 -1.31 -0.63
N GLU A 137 -6.25 -0.50 -1.38
CA GLU A 137 -4.88 -0.82 -1.81
C GLU A 137 -3.89 -0.94 -0.66
N GLU A 138 -3.96 -0.02 0.33
CA GLU A 138 -3.16 -0.12 1.56
C GLU A 138 -3.43 -1.44 2.28
N LEU A 139 -4.69 -1.87 2.34
CA LEU A 139 -5.09 -3.14 2.95
C LEU A 139 -4.62 -4.36 2.13
N ILE A 140 -4.66 -4.27 0.79
CA ILE A 140 -4.11 -5.29 -0.12
C ILE A 140 -2.59 -5.42 0.03
N LYS A 141 -1.85 -4.34 0.33
CA LYS A 141 -0.42 -4.44 0.66
C LYS A 141 -0.22 -5.02 2.07
N PHE A 142 -1.02 -4.58 3.02
CA PHE A 142 -0.92 -4.99 4.43
C PHE A 142 -1.12 -6.49 4.65
N VAL A 143 -2.15 -7.12 4.06
CA VAL A 143 -2.44 -8.55 4.26
C VAL A 143 -1.29 -9.48 3.87
N PRO A 144 -0.76 -9.45 2.62
CA PRO A 144 0.38 -10.28 2.23
C PRO A 144 1.64 -9.88 2.99
N PHE A 145 1.84 -8.60 3.33
CA PHE A 145 2.97 -8.18 4.15
C PHE A 145 2.97 -8.88 5.52
N MET A 146 1.81 -8.92 6.19
CA MET A 146 1.66 -9.62 7.48
C MET A 146 1.84 -11.13 7.34
N LEU A 147 1.35 -11.73 6.25
CA LEU A 147 1.50 -13.15 5.96
C LEU A 147 2.98 -13.53 5.80
N PHE A 148 3.69 -12.84 4.90
CA PHE A 148 5.10 -13.10 4.65
C PHE A 148 5.94 -12.79 5.88
N LEU A 149 5.64 -11.71 6.62
CA LEU A 149 6.34 -11.37 7.84
C LEU A 149 6.23 -12.49 8.87
N ARG A 150 5.03 -13.05 9.04
CA ARG A 150 4.80 -14.20 9.92
C ARG A 150 5.60 -15.43 9.48
N ILE A 151 5.52 -15.79 8.21
CA ILE A 151 6.18 -16.98 7.66
C ILE A 151 7.70 -16.83 7.81
N LEU A 152 8.25 -15.73 7.31
CA LEU A 152 9.68 -15.48 7.34
C LEU A 152 10.21 -15.38 8.76
N TYR A 153 9.50 -14.71 9.67
CA TYR A 153 9.94 -14.60 11.07
C TYR A 153 9.97 -15.96 11.77
N LYS A 154 8.99 -16.82 11.49
CA LYS A 154 8.97 -18.20 12.02
C LYS A 154 10.23 -18.99 11.66
N TYR A 155 10.80 -18.77 10.47
CA TYR A 155 11.97 -19.51 9.99
C TYR A 155 13.30 -18.80 10.25
N SER A 156 13.33 -17.46 10.19
CA SER A 156 14.56 -16.68 10.37
C SER A 156 14.85 -16.34 11.84
N ASN A 157 13.82 -16.28 12.68
CA ASN A 157 13.84 -15.66 14.01
C ASN A 157 14.46 -14.24 14.03
N ASN A 158 14.45 -13.56 12.88
CA ASN A 158 15.05 -12.23 12.69
C ASN A 158 13.98 -11.26 12.14
N ARG A 159 13.46 -10.39 13.02
CA ARG A 159 12.38 -9.47 12.69
C ARG A 159 12.74 -8.52 11.56
N LYS A 160 13.92 -7.89 11.63
CA LYS A 160 14.41 -6.93 10.63
C LYS A 160 14.48 -7.56 9.24
N LEU A 161 15.13 -8.73 9.14
CA LEU A 161 15.24 -9.46 7.89
C LEU A 161 13.87 -9.82 7.33
N SER A 162 12.97 -10.33 8.18
CA SER A 162 11.61 -10.70 7.76
C SER A 162 10.80 -9.50 7.30
N VAL A 163 10.94 -8.33 7.93
CA VAL A 163 10.30 -7.09 7.48
C VAL A 163 10.79 -6.68 6.10
N VAL A 164 12.11 -6.64 5.89
CA VAL A 164 12.71 -6.23 4.60
C VAL A 164 12.29 -7.18 3.49
N VAL A 165 12.41 -8.49 3.69
CA VAL A 165 12.06 -9.47 2.66
C VAL A 165 10.56 -9.47 2.37
N SER A 166 9.71 -9.33 3.39
CA SER A 166 8.25 -9.22 3.18
C SER A 166 7.88 -7.97 2.40
N MET A 167 8.49 -6.84 2.73
CA MET A 167 8.31 -5.58 2.02
C MET A 167 8.68 -5.75 0.54
N LEU A 168 9.86 -6.29 0.24
CA LEU A 168 10.32 -6.50 -1.14
C LEU A 168 9.37 -7.42 -1.93
N ILE A 169 8.90 -8.52 -1.33
CA ILE A 169 7.93 -9.43 -1.98
C ILE A 169 6.63 -8.69 -2.29
N VAL A 170 6.11 -7.90 -1.35
CA VAL A 170 4.85 -7.18 -1.55
C VAL A 170 4.98 -6.03 -2.54
N MET A 171 6.13 -5.35 -2.58
CA MET A 171 6.42 -4.33 -3.60
C MET A 171 6.37 -4.93 -5.02
N VAL A 172 6.97 -6.11 -5.21
CA VAL A 172 6.88 -6.83 -6.49
C VAL A 172 5.44 -7.23 -6.79
N PHE A 173 4.73 -7.81 -5.81
CA PHE A 173 3.32 -8.17 -5.97
C PHE A 173 2.45 -6.97 -6.37
N PHE A 174 2.62 -5.82 -5.69
CA PHE A 174 1.88 -4.60 -5.95
C PHE A 174 2.16 -4.03 -7.35
N ALA A 175 3.41 -4.05 -7.79
CA ALA A 175 3.76 -3.70 -9.17
C ALA A 175 3.05 -4.59 -10.20
N LEU A 176 2.98 -5.90 -9.95
CA LEU A 176 2.33 -6.84 -10.86
C LEU A 176 0.83 -6.61 -10.98
N LEU A 177 0.17 -6.07 -9.96
CA LEU A 177 -1.24 -5.66 -10.05
C LEU A 177 -1.46 -4.50 -11.02
N HIS A 178 -0.41 -3.72 -11.30
CA HIS A 178 -0.44 -2.57 -12.22
C HIS A 178 0.06 -2.91 -13.63
N ALA A 179 0.58 -4.12 -13.84
CA ALA A 179 1.05 -4.55 -15.15
C ALA A 179 -0.15 -4.80 -16.08
N MET A 180 -0.27 -4.01 -17.15
CA MET A 180 -1.29 -4.23 -18.19
C MET A 180 -0.81 -5.22 -19.25
N ASP A 181 0.50 -5.25 -19.51
CA ASP A 181 1.13 -6.16 -20.47
C ASP A 181 2.61 -6.41 -20.10
N PHE A 182 3.27 -7.33 -20.82
CA PHE A 182 4.68 -7.65 -20.61
C PHE A 182 5.64 -6.49 -20.90
N ARG A 183 5.27 -5.51 -21.73
CA ARG A 183 6.11 -4.34 -22.03
C ARG A 183 6.13 -3.38 -20.84
N SER A 184 5.00 -3.28 -20.13
CA SER A 184 4.88 -2.47 -18.92
C SER A 184 5.58 -3.05 -17.70
N LEU A 185 5.97 -4.33 -17.74
CA LEU A 185 6.49 -5.04 -16.56
C LEU A 185 7.69 -4.33 -15.91
N PHE A 186 8.65 -3.88 -16.71
CA PHE A 186 9.84 -3.21 -16.17
C PHE A 186 9.49 -1.86 -15.55
N SER A 187 8.71 -1.03 -16.25
CA SER A 187 8.34 0.29 -15.76
C SER A 187 7.46 0.19 -14.51
N VAL A 188 6.53 -0.76 -14.42
CA VAL A 188 5.71 -0.92 -13.20
C VAL A 188 6.49 -1.47 -12.01
N LEU A 189 7.47 -2.35 -12.24
CA LEU A 189 8.35 -2.84 -11.18
C LEU A 189 9.16 -1.70 -10.55
N VAL A 190 9.60 -0.74 -11.35
CA VAL A 190 10.39 0.40 -10.85
C VAL A 190 9.47 1.52 -10.33
N LEU A 191 8.49 2.00 -11.10
CA LEU A 191 7.65 3.13 -10.70
C LEU A 191 6.65 2.77 -9.58
N GLN A 192 5.85 1.72 -9.74
CA GLN A 192 4.85 1.31 -8.74
C GLN A 192 5.48 0.42 -7.66
N GLY A 193 6.28 -0.56 -8.07
CA GLY A 193 6.93 -1.50 -7.14
C GLY A 193 7.94 -0.81 -6.23
N LEU A 194 9.07 -0.37 -6.79
CA LEU A 194 10.09 0.33 -6.01
C LEU A 194 9.58 1.66 -5.44
N GLY A 195 8.71 2.38 -6.16
CA GLY A 195 8.07 3.58 -5.63
C GLY A 195 7.19 3.36 -4.39
N SER A 196 6.56 2.20 -4.23
CA SER A 196 5.79 1.91 -3.00
C SER A 196 6.66 1.82 -1.72
N ILE A 197 7.99 1.88 -1.83
CA ILE A 197 8.89 1.96 -0.67
C ILE A 197 8.58 3.17 0.22
N PHE A 198 8.14 4.30 -0.35
CA PHE A 198 7.83 5.52 0.41
C PHE A 198 6.65 5.28 1.36
N GLU A 199 5.60 4.61 0.89
CA GLU A 199 4.45 4.20 1.70
C GLU A 199 4.84 3.16 2.74
N PHE A 200 5.64 2.16 2.34
CA PHE A 200 6.15 1.15 3.27
C PHE A 200 6.99 1.74 4.39
N ILE A 201 7.85 2.74 4.10
CA ILE A 201 8.60 3.45 5.14
C ILE A 201 7.64 4.13 6.11
N GLY A 202 6.58 4.79 5.59
CA GLY A 202 5.53 5.40 6.41
C GLY A 202 4.90 4.39 7.38
N TYR A 203 4.50 3.22 6.86
CA TYR A 203 3.89 2.17 7.65
C TYR A 203 4.87 1.49 8.62
N ILE A 204 6.05 1.06 8.15
CA ILE A 204 7.06 0.38 8.96
C ILE A 204 7.53 1.29 10.10
N LYS A 205 7.74 2.58 9.85
CA LYS A 205 8.16 3.54 10.87
C LYS A 205 7.13 3.73 11.98
N THR A 206 5.84 3.76 11.64
CA THR A 206 4.78 4.22 12.57
C THR A 206 3.83 3.14 13.08
N LYS A 207 3.79 1.98 12.38
CA LYS A 207 2.78 0.92 12.52
C LYS A 207 1.35 1.41 12.29
N ASN A 208 1.21 2.50 11.53
CA ASN A 208 -0.05 3.17 11.29
C ASN A 208 -0.34 3.20 9.79
N ILE A 209 -1.37 2.49 9.35
CA ILE A 209 -1.79 2.47 7.94
C ILE A 209 -2.21 3.88 7.50
N MET A 210 -2.70 4.74 8.40
CA MET A 210 -3.04 6.12 8.04
C MET A 210 -1.85 6.90 7.48
N VAL A 211 -0.61 6.60 7.89
CA VAL A 211 0.57 7.34 7.43
C VAL A 211 0.95 6.93 6.01
N SER A 212 0.89 5.64 5.69
CA SER A 212 1.08 5.17 4.32
C SER A 212 -0.08 5.61 3.43
N TYR A 213 -1.31 5.51 3.90
CA TYR A 213 -2.51 6.00 3.21
C TYR A 213 -2.43 7.50 2.89
N ILE A 214 -2.04 8.37 3.83
CA ILE A 214 -1.89 9.82 3.55
C ILE A 214 -0.80 10.05 2.51
N THR A 215 0.31 9.31 2.59
CA THR A 215 1.39 9.39 1.59
C THR A 215 0.86 9.06 0.20
N HIS A 216 0.17 7.92 0.08
CA HIS A 216 -0.42 7.42 -1.15
C HIS A 216 -1.49 8.36 -1.71
N LEU A 217 -2.40 8.83 -0.86
CA LEU A 217 -3.46 9.78 -1.23
C LEU A 217 -2.88 11.09 -1.75
N CYS A 218 -1.85 11.63 -1.10
CA CYS A 218 -1.19 12.84 -1.57
C CYS A 218 -0.54 12.62 -2.94
N THR A 219 0.12 11.48 -3.16
CA THR A 219 0.71 11.11 -4.44
C THR A 219 -0.32 11.09 -5.55
N ASP A 220 -1.39 10.31 -5.40
CA ASP A 220 -2.35 10.06 -6.48
C ASP A 220 -3.21 11.28 -6.77
N VAL A 221 -3.67 11.99 -5.73
CA VAL A 221 -4.41 13.24 -5.93
C VAL A 221 -3.54 14.29 -6.62
N PHE A 222 -2.24 14.35 -6.29
CA PHE A 222 -1.34 15.29 -6.96
C PHE A 222 -1.12 14.92 -8.43
N ILE A 223 -0.87 13.64 -8.73
CA ILE A 223 -0.74 13.16 -10.12
C ILE A 223 -2.03 13.42 -10.90
N PHE A 224 -3.20 13.13 -10.33
CA PHE A 224 -4.48 13.40 -10.97
C PHE A 224 -4.69 14.89 -11.23
N ALA A 225 -4.30 15.75 -10.28
CA ALA A 225 -4.34 17.19 -10.49
C ALA A 225 -3.43 17.63 -11.65
N LEU A 226 -2.22 17.07 -11.78
CA LEU A 226 -1.33 17.36 -12.92
C LEU A 226 -1.93 16.90 -14.26
N ILE A 227 -2.57 15.73 -14.29
CA ILE A 227 -3.26 15.20 -15.49
C ILE A 227 -4.41 16.13 -15.89
N ILE A 228 -5.25 16.56 -14.93
CA ILE A 228 -6.36 17.49 -15.17
C ILE A 228 -5.86 18.84 -15.68
N MET A 229 -4.70 19.31 -15.20
CA MET A 229 -4.06 20.54 -15.68
C MET A 229 -3.35 20.38 -17.03
N GLY A 230 -3.21 19.16 -17.55
CA GLY A 230 -2.49 18.86 -18.80
C GLY A 230 -0.97 19.02 -18.69
N VAL A 231 -0.41 18.84 -17.49
CA VAL A 231 1.03 19.02 -17.18
C VAL A 231 1.74 17.69 -16.94
N ALA A 232 0.99 16.59 -16.84
CA ALA A 232 1.49 15.21 -16.73
C ALA A 232 1.12 14.40 -17.97
#